data_AF-A0A2G6DTZ0-F1
#
_entry.id   AF-A0A2G6DTZ0-F1
#
_cell.length_a   1.000
_cell.length_b   1.000
_cell.length_c   1.000
_cell.angle_alpha   90.00
_cell.angle_beta   90.00
_cell.angle_gamma   90.00
#
_symmetry.space_group_name_H-M   'P 1'
#
loop_
_entity.id
_entity.type
_entity.pdbx_description
1 polymer ?
#
loop_
_entity_poly.entity_id
_entity_poly.type
_entity_poly.pdbx_seq_one_letter_code
_entity_poly.pdbx_strand_id
1 'polypeptide(L)' 'NNTYKAVQRSAGAVAVGPLLQGLKRPVNDLSRGATVEDIVGTVATTAVQAVNLRGEQA' A
#
# COMPACT_ATOMS: atom_id res chain seq x y z
N ASN A 1 6.55 -5.20 11.12
CA ASN A 1 6.43 -4.16 12.17
C ASN A 1 5.27 -4.55 13.10
N ASN A 2 5.57 -4.82 14.37
CA ASN A 2 4.58 -5.33 15.32
C ASN A 2 3.52 -4.27 15.67
N THR A 3 3.88 -2.98 15.69
CA THR A 3 2.96 -1.90 16.06
C THR A 3 1.82 -1.75 15.06
N TYR A 4 2.10 -1.78 13.76
CA TYR A 4 1.06 -1.65 12.73
C TYR A 4 0.06 -2.83 12.79
N LYS A 5 0.57 -4.06 12.96
CA LYS A 5 -0.28 -5.25 13.09
C LYS A 5 -1.04 -5.27 14.41
N ALA A 6 -0.44 -4.78 15.49
CA ALA A 6 -1.12 -4.65 16.77
C ALA A 6 -2.32 -3.71 16.63
N VAL A 7 -2.13 -2.49 16.10
CA VAL A 7 -3.22 -1.52 15.90
C VAL A 7 -4.31 -2.03 14.96
N GLN A 8 -3.93 -2.65 13.83
CA GLN A 8 -4.90 -3.27 12.91
C GLN A 8 -5.81 -4.27 13.64
N ARG A 9 -5.21 -5.13 14.49
CA ARG A 9 -5.93 -6.23 15.16
C ARG A 9 -6.66 -5.80 16.43
N SER A 10 -6.09 -4.86 17.19
CA SER A 10 -6.64 -4.45 18.49
C SER A 10 -7.66 -3.32 18.39
N ALA A 11 -7.56 -2.46 17.38
CA ALA A 11 -8.45 -1.31 17.20
C ALA A 11 -9.42 -1.48 16.02
N GLY A 12 -9.34 -2.60 15.28
CA GLY A 12 -10.12 -2.80 14.05
C GLY A 12 -9.78 -1.80 12.95
N ALA A 13 -8.62 -1.14 13.05
CA ALA A 13 -8.19 -0.13 12.10
C ALA A 13 -7.86 -0.77 10.75
N VAL A 14 -8.29 -0.12 9.66
CA VAL A 14 -7.87 -0.50 8.31
C VAL A 14 -6.40 -0.17 8.14
N ALA A 15 -5.59 -1.16 7.77
CA ALA A 15 -4.16 -0.99 7.54
C ALA A 15 -3.83 -1.28 6.08
N VAL A 16 -3.53 -0.23 5.31
CA VAL A 16 -3.11 -0.33 3.91
C VAL A 16 -1.58 -0.26 3.83
N GLY A 17 -0.94 -1.32 3.33
CA GLY A 17 0.51 -1.35 3.12
C GLY A 17 1.18 -2.70 3.43
N PRO A 18 2.53 -2.78 3.37
CA PRO A 18 3.48 -1.67 3.22
C PRO A 18 3.42 -1.01 1.83
N LEU A 19 3.61 0.31 1.78
CA LEU A 19 3.70 1.09 0.54
C LEU A 19 5.16 1.48 0.28
N LEU A 20 5.70 1.10 -0.86
CA LEU A 20 7.04 1.49 -1.27
C LEU A 20 7.01 2.90 -1.88
N GLN A 21 8.04 3.69 -1.58
CA GLN A 21 8.18 5.07 -2.01
C GLN A 21 9.59 5.31 -2.61
N GLY A 22 9.72 6.33 -3.46
CA GLY A 22 11.00 6.72 -4.06
C GLY A 22 11.45 5.88 -5.27
N LEU A 23 10.60 4.98 -5.77
CA LEU A 23 10.88 4.19 -6.97
C LEU A 23 10.49 4.96 -8.24
N LYS A 24 11.27 4.79 -9.33
CA LYS A 24 10.97 5.40 -10.64
C LYS A 24 9.63 4.95 -11.24
N ARG A 25 9.17 3.77 -10.85
CA ARG A 25 7.85 3.22 -11.19
C ARG A 25 7.26 2.60 -9.93
N PRO A 26 5.94 2.73 -9.72
CA PRO A 26 5.33 2.24 -8.51
C PRO A 26 5.29 0.72 -8.54
N VAL A 27 5.85 0.12 -7.49
CA VAL A 27 5.84 -1.31 -7.23
C VAL A 27 5.55 -1.44 -5.75
N ASN A 28 4.61 -2.30 -5.38
CA ASN A 28 4.31 -2.60 -3.98
C ASN A 28 4.31 -4.12 -3.80
N ASP A 29 4.86 -4.56 -2.67
CA ASP A 29 4.85 -5.97 -2.29
C ASP A 29 3.59 -6.29 -1.47
N LEU A 30 3.08 -7.51 -1.63
CA LEU A 30 1.96 -8.00 -0.84
C LEU A 30 2.48 -8.78 0.35
N SER A 31 1.80 -8.62 1.49
CA SER A 31 2.05 -9.50 2.63
C SER A 31 1.64 -10.94 2.29
N ARG A 32 2.38 -11.94 2.80
CA ARG A 32 2.10 -13.37 2.54
C ARG A 32 0.69 -13.85 2.92
N GLY A 33 -0.02 -13.10 3.76
CA GLY A 33 -1.41 -13.36 4.16
C GLY A 33 -2.39 -12.30 3.69
N ALA A 34 -2.13 -11.64 2.57
CA ALA A 34 -3.03 -10.63 2.00
C ALA A 34 -4.39 -11.24 1.64
N THR A 35 -5.45 -10.55 2.03
CA THR A 35 -6.82 -10.83 1.62
C THR A 35 -7.09 -10.24 0.23
N VAL A 36 -8.23 -10.60 -0.38
CA VAL A 36 -8.66 -9.96 -1.65
C VAL A 36 -8.79 -8.45 -1.49
N GLU A 37 -9.28 -7.98 -0.35
CA GLU A 37 -9.43 -6.55 -0.07
C GLU A 37 -8.06 -5.84 0.03
N ASP A 38 -7.08 -6.48 0.66
CA ASP A 38 -5.70 -5.96 0.70
C ASP A 38 -5.12 -5.84 -0.72
N ILE A 39 -5.34 -6.84 -1.58
CA ILE A 39 -4.85 -6.84 -2.98
C ILE A 39 -5.48 -5.68 -3.75
N VAL A 40 -6.79 -5.51 -3.67
CA VAL A 40 -7.51 -4.42 -4.34
C VAL A 40 -7.01 -3.06 -3.83
N GLY A 41 -6.85 -2.89 -2.53
CA GLY A 41 -6.31 -1.67 -1.93
C GLY A 41 -4.88 -1.37 -2.39
N THR A 42 -4.01 -2.38 -2.48
CA THR A 42 -2.64 -2.23 -2.98
C THR A 42 -2.62 -1.84 -4.47
N VAL A 43 -3.45 -2.46 -5.31
CA VAL A 43 -3.54 -2.10 -6.74
C VAL A 43 -4.05 -0.67 -6.92
N ALA A 44 -5.13 -0.29 -6.22
CA ALA A 44 -5.68 1.06 -6.27
C ALA A 44 -4.63 2.11 -5.85
N THR A 45 -3.90 1.84 -4.77
CA THR A 45 -2.83 2.74 -4.30
C THR A 45 -1.67 2.82 -5.29
N THR A 46 -1.26 1.69 -5.89
CA THR A 46 -0.20 1.64 -6.90
C THR A 46 -0.58 2.47 -8.15
N ALA A 47 -1.85 2.41 -8.56
CA ALA A 47 -2.36 3.21 -9.67
C ALA A 47 -2.29 4.72 -9.39
N VAL A 48 -2.65 5.15 -8.17
CA VAL A 48 -2.53 6.55 -7.74
C VAL A 48 -1.07 6.98 -7.70
N GLN A 49 -0.16 6.15 -7.18
CA GLN A 49 1.29 6.44 -7.22
C GLN A 49 1.78 6.64 -8.67
N ALA A 50 1.28 5.85 -9.63
CA ALA A 50 1.62 6.01 -11.03
C ALA A 50 1.13 7.33 -11.63
N VAL A 51 -0.04 7.82 -11.21
CA VAL A 51 -0.57 9.13 -11.61
C VAL A 51 0.29 10.25 -11.05
N ASN A 52 0.61 10.20 -9.76
CA ASN A 52 1.39 11.24 -9.09
C ASN A 52 2.80 11.39 -9.69
N LEU A 53 3.48 10.28 -10.02
CA LEU A 53 4.77 10.31 -10.70
C LEU A 53 4.73 10.98 -12.08
N ARG A 54 3.59 10.92 -12.80
CA ARG A 54 3.43 11.64 -14.07
C ARG A 54 3.21 13.13 -13.85
N GLY A 55 2.52 13.51 -12.78
CA GLY A 55 2.29 14.91 -12.42
C GLY A 55 3.55 15.64 -11.96
N GLU A 56 4.49 14.94 -11.33
CA GLU A 56 5.81 15.49 -10.93
C GLU A 56 6.78 15.67 -12.12
N GLN A 57 6.47 15.08 -13.28
CA GLN A 57 7.29 15.15 -14.50
C GLN A 57 6.79 16.20 -15.51
N ALA A 58 5.66 16.85 -15.24
CA ALA A 58 5.06 17.90 -16.05
C ALA A 58 5.39 19.28 -15.49
#